data_AF-A0A1S2KS26-F1
#
_entry.id   AF-A0A1S2KS26-F1
#
_cell.length_a   1.000
_cell.length_b   1.000
_cell.length_c   1.000
_cell.angle_alpha   90.00
_cell.angle_beta   90.00
_cell.angle_gamma   90.00
#
_symmetry.space_group_name_H-M   'P 1'
#
loop_
_entity.id
_entity.type
_entity.pdbx_description
1 polymer ?
#
loop_
_entity_poly.entity_id
_entity_poly.type
_entity_poly.pdbx_seq_one_letter_code
_entity_poly.pdbx_strand_id
1 'polypeptide(L)'
;MFTTVHRLALTLLMIVAAGVASVPAAHAATELPGGRSNFVVSTGHLTAGARNNWVRLGTYAFDASAGTVAARMHVWSQTAPQPRVGTGTVPDSSCATTDPADTALVRACEIKTAGGFTAAPTDQRSGVYELRTETVNGVPTPIVWISWSNLSSAWTEKWIVESGQDLARLSFLYSTKATAGYGYGSNAPFTTRRAMSTVQAHTAPLTLDGRFWANDQLTTPGGTFQNQSFRTCDTTTWCLTMLQPTSSRACQKSGGCPNYGGGTAANVSSIQYYLQKLSSTDRRDTLWHWCTCLAMERGERCYTGNSHVKPMLQIIDDNGAFRGWVGVEASFWPNGGTDPRKSDMLAAFRMADWV
;
A
#
# COMPACT_ATOMS: atom_id res chain seq x y z
N MET A 1 45.58 -59.82 73.10
CA MET A 1 46.10 -58.65 72.35
C MET A 1 45.39 -58.62 71.00
N PHE A 2 44.78 -57.48 70.70
CA PHE A 2 44.11 -57.04 69.47
C PHE A 2 44.92 -57.39 68.18
N THR A 3 44.40 -57.51 66.95
CA THR A 3 43.18 -56.99 66.32
C THR A 3 42.93 -57.70 64.98
N THR A 4 41.66 -57.83 64.64
CA THR A 4 41.03 -58.17 63.35
C THR A 4 41.40 -57.17 62.24
N VAL A 5 41.51 -57.61 60.97
CA VAL A 5 41.39 -56.72 59.80
C VAL A 5 40.47 -57.37 58.76
N HIS A 6 39.29 -56.76 58.58
CA HIS A 6 38.37 -56.96 57.46
C HIS A 6 38.87 -56.20 56.23
N ARG A 7 38.68 -56.75 55.03
CA ARG A 7 38.66 -55.96 53.79
C ARG A 7 37.33 -56.17 53.06
N LEU A 8 36.58 -55.07 52.99
CA LEU A 8 35.31 -54.92 52.30
C LEU A 8 35.45 -55.13 50.78
N ALA A 9 34.46 -55.80 50.23
CA ALA A 9 34.08 -55.74 48.82
C ALA A 9 33.34 -54.41 48.55
N LEU A 10 33.64 -53.77 47.42
CA LEU A 10 32.86 -52.65 46.89
C LEU A 10 32.50 -52.96 45.44
N THR A 11 31.25 -53.38 45.23
CA THR A 11 30.67 -53.64 43.91
C THR A 11 30.03 -52.34 43.42
N LEU A 12 30.57 -51.76 42.34
CA LEU A 12 30.09 -50.53 41.74
C LEU A 12 28.95 -50.84 40.76
N LEU A 13 27.74 -50.41 41.09
CA LEU A 13 26.54 -50.53 40.25
C LEU A 13 26.48 -49.34 39.28
N MET A 14 26.80 -49.54 38.00
CA MET A 14 26.58 -48.54 36.94
C MET A 14 25.11 -48.55 36.51
N ILE A 15 24.38 -47.48 36.84
CA ILE A 15 23.05 -47.19 36.30
C ILE A 15 23.24 -46.43 34.99
N VAL A 16 22.96 -47.07 33.86
CA VAL A 16 22.89 -46.43 32.54
C VAL A 16 21.54 -45.72 32.44
N ALA A 17 21.52 -44.42 32.70
CA ALA A 17 20.36 -43.57 32.45
C ALA A 17 20.23 -43.34 30.94
N ALA A 18 19.33 -44.09 30.29
CA ALA A 18 18.93 -43.84 28.91
C ALA A 18 18.19 -42.50 28.82
N GLY A 19 18.94 -41.45 28.46
CA GLY A 19 18.37 -40.13 28.16
C GLY A 19 17.49 -40.22 26.93
N VAL A 20 16.17 -40.23 27.14
CA VAL A 20 15.18 -40.05 26.08
C VAL A 20 15.30 -38.61 25.60
N ALA A 21 16.09 -38.40 24.55
CA ALA A 21 16.15 -37.11 23.89
C ALA A 21 14.76 -36.80 23.33
N SER A 22 14.06 -35.85 23.95
CA SER A 22 12.81 -35.31 23.45
C SER A 22 13.10 -34.59 22.14
N VAL A 23 12.94 -35.31 21.02
CA VAL A 23 12.96 -34.70 19.69
C VAL A 23 11.77 -33.74 19.66
N PRO A 24 11.97 -32.43 19.49
CA PRO A 24 10.86 -31.49 19.40
C PRO A 24 9.96 -31.95 18.24
N ALA A 25 8.66 -32.09 18.52
CA ALA A 25 7.68 -32.50 17.52
C ALA A 25 7.80 -31.58 16.31
N ALA A 26 8.17 -32.16 15.16
CA ALA A 26 8.21 -31.45 13.89
C ALA A 26 6.83 -30.83 13.67
N HIS A 27 6.74 -29.50 13.75
CA HIS A 27 5.53 -28.80 13.38
C HIS A 27 5.30 -29.04 11.89
N ALA A 28 4.12 -29.55 11.54
CA ALA A 28 3.72 -29.64 10.15
C ALA A 28 3.75 -28.22 9.55
N ALA A 29 4.40 -28.05 8.41
CA ALA A 29 4.44 -26.78 7.71
C ALA A 29 2.99 -26.31 7.45
N THR A 30 2.70 -25.07 7.83
CA THR A 30 1.40 -24.45 7.57
C THR A 30 1.33 -24.08 6.10
N GLU A 31 0.23 -24.36 5.43
CA GLU A 31 0.04 -23.97 4.03
C GLU A 31 0.13 -22.43 3.87
N LEU A 32 0.65 -21.95 2.75
CA LEU A 32 0.73 -20.51 2.45
C LEU A 32 -0.59 -20.02 1.81
N PRO A 33 -1.04 -18.78 2.09
CA PRO A 33 -2.23 -18.23 1.45
C PRO A 33 -2.08 -18.21 -0.06
N GLY A 34 -2.87 -19.04 -0.76
CA GLY A 34 -2.77 -19.22 -2.20
C GLY A 34 -1.39 -19.71 -2.67
N GLY A 35 -0.64 -20.39 -1.81
CA GLY A 35 0.72 -20.86 -2.10
C GLY A 35 1.79 -19.75 -2.15
N ARG A 36 1.50 -18.53 -1.69
CA ARG A 36 2.39 -17.36 -1.80
C ARG A 36 2.86 -16.86 -0.44
N SER A 37 4.11 -16.39 -0.34
CA SER A 37 4.68 -15.89 0.91
C SER A 37 4.77 -14.36 1.01
N ASN A 38 4.86 -13.65 -0.12
CA ASN A 38 5.13 -12.22 -0.14
C ASN A 38 3.93 -11.42 -0.67
N PHE A 39 3.23 -10.71 0.21
CA PHE A 39 2.08 -9.88 -0.14
C PHE A 39 2.38 -8.39 -0.01
N VAL A 40 1.94 -7.59 -0.97
CA VAL A 40 1.77 -6.14 -0.82
C VAL A 40 0.34 -5.87 -0.37
N VAL A 41 0.15 -5.00 0.62
CA VAL A 41 -1.14 -4.80 1.29
C VAL A 41 -1.40 -3.32 1.56
N SER A 42 -2.64 -2.90 1.30
CA SER A 42 -3.20 -1.65 1.81
C SER A 42 -4.37 -1.95 2.75
N THR A 43 -4.47 -1.20 3.86
CA THR A 43 -5.61 -1.27 4.78
C THR A 43 -6.00 0.12 5.25
N GLY A 44 -7.24 0.30 5.69
CA GLY A 44 -7.66 1.56 6.30
C GLY A 44 -8.83 1.39 7.25
N HIS A 45 -8.88 2.24 8.26
CA HIS A 45 -10.09 2.51 9.04
C HIS A 45 -10.70 3.79 8.51
N LEU A 46 -11.76 3.63 7.73
CA LEU A 46 -12.45 4.69 7.03
C LEU A 46 -13.93 4.68 7.43
N THR A 47 -14.35 5.77 8.08
CA THR A 47 -15.68 5.99 8.65
C THR A 47 -16.16 7.39 8.25
N ALA A 48 -17.35 7.48 7.65
CA ALA A 48 -17.97 8.75 7.27
C ALA A 48 -18.14 9.66 8.51
N GLY A 49 -17.99 10.97 8.34
CA GLY A 49 -18.06 11.94 9.44
C GLY A 49 -16.95 11.89 10.49
N ALA A 50 -16.08 10.88 10.48
CA ALA A 50 -15.03 10.72 11.48
C ALA A 50 -13.80 11.61 11.20
N ARG A 51 -12.97 11.81 12.24
CA ARG A 51 -11.73 12.62 12.19
C ARG A 51 -10.50 11.86 12.67
N ASN A 52 -10.65 10.56 12.88
CA ASN A 52 -9.63 9.64 13.33
C ASN A 52 -9.40 8.51 12.32
N ASN A 53 -9.73 8.76 11.04
CA ASN A 53 -9.46 7.81 9.98
C ASN A 53 -7.96 7.62 9.82
N TRP A 54 -7.57 6.42 9.42
CA TRP A 54 -6.17 6.08 9.16
C TRP A 54 -6.06 5.09 8.01
N VAL A 55 -4.90 5.10 7.35
CA VAL A 55 -4.56 4.19 6.25
C VAL A 55 -3.15 3.66 6.43
N ARG A 56 -2.90 2.48 5.86
CA ARG A 56 -1.60 1.81 5.90
C ARG A 56 -1.29 1.15 4.58
N LEU A 57 -0.01 1.13 4.26
CA LEU A 57 0.52 0.51 3.06
C LEU A 57 1.82 -0.20 3.40
N GLY A 58 1.98 -1.43 2.95
CA GLY A 58 3.18 -2.19 3.25
C GLY A 58 3.12 -3.61 2.76
N THR A 59 3.82 -4.49 3.47
CA THR A 59 4.02 -5.87 3.06
C THR A 59 3.67 -6.85 4.16
N TYR A 60 3.07 -7.99 3.83
CA TYR A 60 2.96 -9.17 4.69
C TYR A 60 3.88 -10.29 4.18
N ALA A 61 4.71 -10.85 5.06
CA ALA A 61 5.62 -11.95 4.78
C ALA A 61 5.17 -13.17 5.60
N PHE A 62 4.67 -14.21 4.94
CA PHE A 62 4.22 -15.45 5.57
C PHE A 62 5.35 -16.47 5.61
N ASP A 63 5.53 -17.10 6.76
CA ASP A 63 6.47 -18.20 6.99
C ASP A 63 5.69 -19.48 7.31
N ALA A 64 5.60 -20.35 6.31
CA ALA A 64 4.96 -21.66 6.41
C ALA A 64 5.59 -22.58 7.46
N SER A 65 6.91 -22.50 7.63
CA SER A 65 7.64 -23.39 8.54
C SER A 65 7.34 -23.06 10.00
N ALA A 66 7.08 -21.80 10.30
CA ALA A 66 6.78 -21.31 11.64
C ALA A 66 5.28 -21.05 11.89
N GLY A 67 4.44 -21.03 10.85
CA GLY A 67 3.04 -20.60 10.95
C GLY A 67 2.90 -19.12 11.33
N THR A 68 3.90 -18.30 10.97
CA THR A 68 3.96 -16.88 11.37
C THR A 68 3.81 -15.95 10.17
N VAL A 69 3.43 -14.71 10.47
CA VAL A 69 3.37 -13.63 9.50
C VAL A 69 3.98 -12.38 10.09
N ALA A 70 4.81 -11.70 9.30
CA ALA A 70 5.38 -10.40 9.65
C ALA A 70 4.83 -9.31 8.73
N ALA A 71 4.57 -8.12 9.27
CA ALA A 71 4.22 -6.95 8.48
C ALA A 71 5.22 -5.80 8.66
N ARG A 72 5.41 -5.03 7.58
CA ARG A 72 6.17 -3.78 7.57
C ARG A 72 5.32 -2.73 6.86
N MET A 73 4.80 -1.76 7.61
CA MET A 73 3.78 -0.82 7.14
C MET A 73 4.21 0.63 7.33
N HIS A 74 3.90 1.45 6.34
CA HIS A 74 3.75 2.89 6.51
C HIS A 74 2.36 3.18 7.05
N VAL A 75 2.24 4.20 7.91
CA VAL A 75 0.99 4.53 8.60
C VAL A 75 0.73 6.03 8.51
N TRP A 76 -0.51 6.38 8.20
CA TRP A 76 -0.98 7.76 8.18
C TRP A 76 -2.34 7.85 8.87
N SER A 77 -2.54 8.90 9.66
CA SER A 77 -3.77 9.10 10.43
C SER A 77 -4.16 10.57 10.47
N GLN A 78 -5.45 10.85 10.47
CA GLN A 78 -5.98 12.19 10.72
C GLN A 78 -5.65 12.70 12.13
N THR A 79 -5.41 11.81 13.10
CA THR A 79 -4.99 12.19 14.46
C THR A 79 -3.50 12.56 14.57
N ALA A 80 -2.70 12.17 13.58
CA ALA A 80 -1.27 12.44 13.51
C ALA A 80 -0.88 12.70 12.04
N PRO A 81 -1.41 13.78 11.44
CA PRO A 81 -1.26 14.01 10.01
C PRO A 81 0.20 14.28 9.65
N GLN A 82 0.62 13.74 8.52
CA GLN A 82 1.96 13.98 7.99
C GLN A 82 1.87 14.94 6.81
N PRO A 83 2.74 15.97 6.74
CA PRO A 83 2.76 16.85 5.58
C PRO A 83 3.18 16.06 4.34
N ARG A 84 2.74 16.53 3.17
CA ARG A 84 3.32 16.09 1.90
C ARG A 84 4.79 16.51 1.83
N VAL A 85 5.61 15.67 1.23
CA VAL A 85 7.05 15.91 1.08
C VAL A 85 7.47 15.82 -0.39
N GLY A 86 8.52 16.56 -0.72
CA GLY A 86 9.20 16.44 -2.00
C GLY A 86 9.89 15.09 -2.15
N THR A 87 9.93 14.57 -3.37
CA THR A 87 10.67 13.35 -3.72
C THR A 87 12.07 13.68 -4.26
N GLY A 88 12.39 14.96 -4.46
CA GLY A 88 13.60 15.42 -5.15
C GLY A 88 13.55 15.25 -6.68
N THR A 89 12.48 14.69 -7.25
CA THR A 89 12.35 14.49 -8.70
C THR A 89 11.46 15.57 -9.33
N VAL A 90 11.96 16.20 -10.38
CA VAL A 90 11.20 17.07 -11.30
C VAL A 90 11.23 16.39 -12.68
N PRO A 91 10.09 16.19 -13.36
CA PRO A 91 10.10 15.64 -14.72
C PRO A 91 10.84 16.56 -15.68
N ASP A 92 11.59 15.99 -16.61
CA ASP A 92 12.34 16.74 -17.60
C ASP A 92 11.47 17.23 -18.79
N SER A 93 12.06 18.03 -19.67
CA SER A 93 11.36 18.71 -20.77
C SER A 93 10.78 17.79 -21.86
N SER A 94 11.13 16.50 -21.88
CA SER A 94 10.52 15.54 -22.83
C SER A 94 9.06 15.22 -22.49
N CYS A 95 8.69 15.38 -21.22
CA CYS A 95 7.42 14.96 -20.65
C CYS A 95 6.73 16.02 -19.79
N ALA A 96 7.39 17.17 -19.56
CA ALA A 96 6.84 18.30 -18.82
C ALA A 96 7.30 19.63 -19.41
N THR A 97 6.67 20.72 -18.99
CA THR A 97 6.89 22.06 -19.52
C THR A 97 6.98 23.10 -18.41
N THR A 98 7.78 24.15 -18.65
CA THR A 98 7.81 25.34 -17.78
C THR A 98 6.82 26.41 -18.22
N ASP A 99 6.24 26.28 -19.42
CA ASP A 99 5.24 27.18 -19.96
C ASP A 99 3.87 26.88 -19.33
N PRO A 100 3.31 27.78 -18.50
CA PRO A 100 2.01 27.56 -17.87
C PRO A 100 0.83 27.53 -18.85
N ALA A 101 1.01 27.96 -20.10
CA ALA A 101 -0.01 27.97 -21.15
C ALA A 101 -0.04 26.68 -21.99
N ASP A 102 0.94 25.80 -21.83
CA ASP A 102 0.98 24.51 -22.54
C ASP A 102 -0.21 23.63 -22.11
N THR A 103 -0.93 23.11 -23.10
CA THR A 103 -2.11 22.25 -22.92
C THR A 103 -1.88 20.79 -23.31
N ALA A 104 -0.64 20.43 -23.65
CA ALA A 104 -0.25 19.07 -24.04
C ALA A 104 0.64 18.40 -22.98
N LEU A 105 1.42 19.15 -22.21
CA LEU A 105 2.34 18.65 -21.21
C LEU A 105 1.98 19.09 -19.79
N VAL A 106 2.37 18.27 -18.81
CA VAL A 106 2.23 18.68 -17.41
C VAL A 106 3.25 19.76 -17.06
N ARG A 107 2.97 20.55 -16.02
CA ARG A 107 3.95 21.52 -15.52
C ARG A 107 5.16 20.82 -14.90
N ALA A 108 6.36 21.36 -15.11
CA ALA A 108 7.58 20.84 -14.50
C ALA A 108 7.61 21.16 -13.01
N CYS A 109 7.06 20.25 -12.19
CA CYS A 109 6.91 20.40 -10.75
C CYS A 109 7.61 19.28 -10.00
N GLU A 110 8.20 19.60 -8.84
CA GLU A 110 8.76 18.57 -7.97
C GLU A 110 7.64 17.65 -7.48
N ILE A 111 7.76 16.37 -7.80
CA ILE A 111 6.76 15.35 -7.47
C ILE A 111 6.69 15.20 -5.96
N LYS A 112 5.47 15.12 -5.44
CA LYS A 112 5.19 14.98 -4.01
C LYS A 112 4.69 13.59 -3.66
N THR A 113 4.94 13.17 -2.43
CA THR A 113 4.36 11.97 -1.82
C THR A 113 3.92 12.26 -0.38
N ALA A 114 3.31 11.28 0.29
CA ALA A 114 2.97 11.41 1.70
C ALA A 114 4.23 11.37 2.58
N GLY A 115 4.28 12.22 3.61
CA GLY A 115 5.40 12.26 4.56
C GLY A 115 5.71 10.89 5.16
N GLY A 116 7.00 10.56 5.28
CA GLY A 116 7.48 9.26 5.76
C GLY A 116 7.55 8.15 4.70
N PHE A 117 6.95 8.31 3.52
CA PHE A 117 6.99 7.26 2.49
C PHE A 117 8.35 7.11 1.79
N THR A 118 9.17 8.16 1.79
CA THR A 118 10.54 8.12 1.24
C THR A 118 11.50 7.33 2.14
N ALA A 119 11.20 7.22 3.43
CA ALA A 119 11.95 6.43 4.41
C ALA A 119 11.47 4.97 4.47
N ALA A 120 12.08 4.15 5.34
CA ALA A 120 11.61 2.79 5.59
C ALA A 120 10.27 2.77 6.37
N PRO A 121 9.44 1.72 6.21
CA PRO A 121 8.26 1.52 7.05
C PRO A 121 8.61 1.47 8.54
N THR A 122 7.80 2.14 9.37
CA THR A 122 8.04 2.26 10.83
C THR A 122 7.14 1.37 11.68
N ASP A 123 5.97 0.94 11.18
CA ASP A 123 5.09 -0.01 11.87
C ASP A 123 5.50 -1.44 11.50
N GLN A 124 6.07 -2.16 12.47
CA GLN A 124 6.50 -3.55 12.31
C GLN A 124 5.66 -4.45 13.19
N ARG A 125 5.12 -5.51 12.59
CA ARG A 125 4.22 -6.44 13.27
C ARG A 125 4.68 -7.86 13.08
N SER A 126 4.41 -8.67 14.09
CA SER A 126 4.54 -10.12 14.03
C SER A 126 3.24 -10.73 14.53
N GLY A 127 2.85 -11.83 13.93
CA GLY A 127 1.65 -12.56 14.28
C GLY A 127 1.76 -14.02 13.86
N VAL A 128 0.70 -14.74 14.15
CA VAL A 128 0.47 -16.09 13.63
C VAL A 128 -0.64 -16.04 12.60
N TYR A 129 -0.62 -17.01 11.69
CA TYR A 129 -1.69 -17.13 10.71
C TYR A 129 -2.19 -18.57 10.62
N GLU A 130 -3.44 -18.69 10.19
CA GLU A 130 -4.08 -19.98 9.94
C GLU A 130 -4.88 -19.90 8.64
N LEU A 131 -4.79 -20.95 7.82
CA LEU A 131 -5.71 -21.14 6.71
C LEU A 131 -6.88 -21.99 7.16
N ARG A 132 -8.08 -21.53 6.83
CA ARG A 132 -9.34 -22.18 7.16
C ARG A 132 -10.26 -22.15 5.95
N THR A 133 -11.20 -23.09 5.88
CA THR A 133 -12.33 -22.97 4.96
C THR A 133 -13.54 -22.52 5.77
N GLU A 134 -14.13 -21.38 5.39
CA GLU A 134 -15.36 -20.85 5.98
C GLU A 134 -16.42 -20.68 4.90
N THR A 135 -17.69 -20.74 5.28
CA THR A 135 -18.79 -20.43 4.37
C THR A 135 -18.97 -18.92 4.28
N VAL A 136 -18.68 -18.32 3.12
CA VAL A 136 -18.94 -16.91 2.81
C VAL A 136 -20.03 -16.85 1.74
N ASN A 137 -21.12 -16.14 2.03
CA ASN A 137 -22.28 -16.04 1.12
C ASN A 137 -22.80 -17.42 0.62
N GLY A 138 -22.76 -18.44 1.49
CA GLY A 138 -23.19 -19.81 1.16
C GLY A 138 -22.16 -20.66 0.43
N VAL A 139 -20.95 -20.15 0.16
CA VAL A 139 -19.89 -20.85 -0.58
C VAL A 139 -18.70 -21.17 0.34
N PRO A 140 -18.24 -22.43 0.41
CA PRO A 140 -16.97 -22.78 1.08
C PRO A 140 -15.82 -22.00 0.44
N THR A 141 -15.17 -21.16 1.23
CA THR A 141 -14.18 -20.19 0.78
C THR A 141 -12.94 -20.29 1.65
N PRO A 142 -11.73 -20.37 1.06
CA PRO A 142 -10.48 -20.35 1.82
C PRO A 142 -10.24 -18.96 2.41
N ILE A 143 -10.01 -18.89 3.71
CA ILE A 143 -9.77 -17.69 4.49
C ILE A 143 -8.42 -17.81 5.18
N VAL A 144 -7.60 -16.77 5.12
CA VAL A 144 -6.47 -16.59 6.02
C VAL A 144 -6.89 -15.76 7.22
N TRP A 145 -6.71 -16.32 8.41
CA TRP A 145 -6.84 -15.64 9.69
C TRP A 145 -5.47 -15.19 10.14
N ILE A 146 -5.36 -13.92 10.54
CA ILE A 146 -4.12 -13.38 11.09
C ILE A 146 -4.41 -12.83 12.47
N SER A 147 -3.62 -13.25 13.45
CA SER A 147 -3.63 -12.70 14.80
C SER A 147 -2.29 -12.03 15.09
N TRP A 148 -2.29 -10.71 15.21
CA TRP A 148 -1.09 -9.93 15.51
C TRP A 148 -0.81 -9.97 17.02
N SER A 149 0.41 -10.36 17.40
CA SER A 149 0.77 -10.68 18.79
C SER A 149 1.61 -9.60 19.48
N ASN A 150 2.32 -8.75 18.73
CA ASN A 150 3.21 -7.72 19.28
C ASN A 150 2.55 -6.34 19.45
N LEU A 151 1.24 -6.31 19.72
CA LEU A 151 0.46 -5.08 19.84
C LEU A 151 -0.16 -4.95 21.24
N SER A 152 -0.32 -3.71 21.72
CA SER A 152 -0.94 -3.42 23.02
C SER A 152 -2.44 -3.75 23.10
N SER A 153 -3.09 -4.00 21.96
CA SER A 153 -4.48 -4.45 21.90
C SER A 153 -4.66 -5.51 20.83
N ALA A 154 -5.58 -6.45 21.07
CA ALA A 154 -5.86 -7.53 20.14
C ALA A 154 -6.24 -7.00 18.76
N TRP A 155 -5.54 -7.50 17.74
CA TRP A 155 -5.82 -7.21 16.34
C TRP A 155 -5.89 -8.51 15.56
N THR A 156 -7.06 -8.76 14.99
CA THR A 156 -7.28 -9.90 14.10
C THR A 156 -7.74 -9.41 12.74
N GLU A 157 -7.30 -10.10 11.69
CA GLU A 157 -7.75 -9.89 10.32
C GLU A 157 -8.19 -11.21 9.72
N LYS A 158 -9.20 -11.15 8.85
CA LYS A 158 -9.58 -12.24 7.96
C LYS A 158 -9.59 -11.75 6.54
N TRP A 159 -9.03 -12.56 5.66
CA TRP A 159 -8.98 -12.29 4.23
C TRP A 159 -9.46 -13.51 3.46
N ILE A 160 -10.36 -13.30 2.51
CA ILE A 160 -10.66 -14.30 1.49
C ILE A 160 -9.41 -14.46 0.63
N VAL A 161 -8.99 -15.71 0.41
CA VAL A 161 -7.83 -16.06 -0.39
C VAL A 161 -8.30 -16.51 -1.77
N GLU A 162 -7.85 -15.84 -2.82
CA GLU A 162 -8.18 -16.21 -4.19
C GLU A 162 -6.90 -16.53 -4.94
N SER A 163 -6.73 -17.81 -5.26
CA SER A 163 -5.53 -18.33 -5.91
C SER A 163 -5.63 -18.16 -7.42
N GLY A 164 -4.60 -17.56 -8.01
CA GLY A 164 -4.32 -17.54 -9.43
C GLY A 164 -3.10 -18.40 -9.74
N GLN A 165 -2.74 -18.48 -11.02
CA GLN A 165 -1.62 -19.31 -11.45
C GLN A 165 -0.28 -18.82 -10.91
N ASP A 166 -0.04 -17.51 -10.94
CA ASP A 166 1.23 -16.85 -10.59
C ASP A 166 1.08 -15.76 -9.52
N LEU A 167 -0.13 -15.55 -9.02
CA LEU A 167 -0.49 -14.48 -8.09
C LEU A 167 -1.68 -14.93 -7.23
N ALA A 168 -1.74 -14.47 -5.99
CA ALA A 168 -2.87 -14.64 -5.09
C ALA A 168 -3.47 -13.28 -4.71
N ARG A 169 -4.79 -13.20 -4.56
CA ARG A 169 -5.50 -12.01 -4.07
C ARG A 169 -6.00 -12.26 -2.64
N LEU A 170 -5.82 -11.25 -1.78
CA LEU A 170 -6.43 -11.16 -0.45
C LEU A 170 -7.54 -10.13 -0.51
N SER A 171 -8.78 -10.61 -0.45
CA SER A 171 -9.98 -9.78 -0.42
C SER A 171 -10.42 -9.59 1.03
N PHE A 172 -10.55 -8.34 1.47
CA PHE A 172 -10.84 -8.00 2.87
C PHE A 172 -12.20 -8.56 3.30
N LEU A 173 -12.20 -9.40 4.35
CA LEU A 173 -13.43 -9.94 4.93
C LEU A 173 -13.74 -9.26 6.26
N TYR A 174 -12.74 -9.16 7.14
CA TYR A 174 -12.94 -8.65 8.49
C TYR A 174 -11.63 -8.13 9.11
N SER A 175 -11.75 -7.13 9.98
CA SER A 175 -10.69 -6.77 10.92
C SER A 175 -11.30 -6.16 12.17
N THR A 176 -10.66 -6.36 13.33
CA THR A 176 -11.04 -5.67 14.57
C THR A 176 -10.70 -4.18 14.56
N LYS A 177 -9.90 -3.70 13.59
CA LYS A 177 -9.42 -2.31 13.53
C LYS A 177 -9.64 -1.63 12.17
N ALA A 178 -9.46 -2.35 11.06
CA ALA A 178 -9.65 -1.81 9.70
C ALA A 178 -11.11 -2.00 9.21
N THR A 179 -11.54 -1.16 8.27
CA THR A 179 -12.85 -1.25 7.59
C THR A 179 -12.74 -1.51 6.08
N ALA A 180 -11.52 -1.53 5.54
CA ALA A 180 -11.21 -1.88 4.17
C ALA A 180 -9.78 -2.38 4.04
N GLY A 181 -9.51 -3.14 2.99
CA GLY A 181 -8.16 -3.54 2.62
C GLY A 181 -8.09 -4.29 1.29
N TYR A 182 -6.89 -4.33 0.74
CA TYR A 182 -6.57 -4.98 -0.53
C TYR A 182 -5.17 -5.57 -0.43
N GLY A 183 -5.02 -6.84 -0.74
CA GLY A 183 -3.72 -7.50 -0.76
C GLY A 183 -3.50 -8.36 -1.98
N TYR A 184 -2.24 -8.46 -2.42
CA TYR A 184 -1.82 -9.32 -3.52
C TYR A 184 -0.48 -9.94 -3.22
N GLY A 185 -0.36 -11.25 -3.46
CA GLY A 185 0.79 -12.04 -3.10
C GLY A 185 1.39 -12.83 -4.24
N SER A 186 2.70 -12.98 -4.18
CA SER A 186 3.52 -13.84 -5.03
C SER A 186 4.71 -14.37 -4.22
N ASN A 187 5.56 -15.15 -4.88
CA ASN A 187 6.85 -15.61 -4.36
C ASN A 187 8.01 -14.72 -4.83
N ALA A 188 7.75 -13.71 -5.67
CA ALA A 188 8.76 -12.73 -6.04
C ALA A 188 9.25 -11.96 -4.79
N PRO A 189 10.57 -11.75 -4.60
CA PRO A 189 11.10 -10.96 -3.50
C PRO A 189 10.54 -9.54 -3.46
N PHE A 190 10.40 -8.93 -2.28
CA PHE A 190 9.98 -7.51 -2.15
C PHE A 190 10.94 -6.50 -2.80
N THR A 191 12.17 -6.92 -3.09
CA THR A 191 13.14 -6.14 -3.85
C THR A 191 12.91 -6.19 -5.36
N THR A 192 12.08 -7.12 -5.83
CA THR A 192 11.71 -7.22 -7.25
C THR A 192 10.80 -6.07 -7.61
N ARG A 193 11.16 -5.33 -8.65
CA ARG A 193 10.35 -4.25 -9.21
C ARG A 193 10.39 -4.24 -10.74
N ARG A 194 9.52 -3.44 -11.34
CA ARG A 194 9.50 -3.17 -12.78
C ARG A 194 9.72 -1.71 -13.09
N ALA A 195 10.34 -1.46 -14.24
CA ALA A 195 10.63 -0.12 -14.72
C ALA A 195 9.34 0.62 -15.08
N MET A 196 9.38 1.95 -15.05
CA MET A 196 8.20 2.76 -15.42
C MET A 196 7.82 2.58 -16.90
N SER A 197 8.76 2.22 -17.78
CA SER A 197 8.46 1.83 -19.15
C SER A 197 7.59 0.56 -19.22
N THR A 198 7.87 -0.45 -18.38
CA THR A 198 7.02 -1.65 -18.27
C THR A 198 5.63 -1.31 -17.72
N VAL A 199 5.57 -0.41 -16.74
CA VAL A 199 4.31 0.08 -16.18
C VAL A 199 3.47 0.77 -17.26
N GLN A 200 4.08 1.68 -18.03
CA GLN A 200 3.40 2.42 -19.08
C GLN A 200 2.93 1.47 -20.21
N ALA A 201 3.77 0.50 -20.58
CA ALA A 201 3.47 -0.45 -21.65
C ALA A 201 2.48 -1.56 -21.26
N HIS A 202 2.13 -1.69 -19.97
CA HIS A 202 1.21 -2.72 -19.51
C HIS A 202 -0.17 -2.57 -20.18
N THR A 203 -0.65 -3.63 -20.84
CA THR A 203 -1.83 -3.58 -21.71
C THR A 203 -3.11 -4.09 -21.06
N ALA A 204 -3.00 -4.93 -20.02
CA ALA A 204 -4.19 -5.44 -19.35
C ALA A 204 -4.87 -4.30 -18.56
N PRO A 205 -6.22 -4.24 -18.55
CA PRO A 205 -6.92 -3.16 -17.84
C PRO A 205 -6.64 -3.19 -16.34
N LEU A 206 -6.06 -2.12 -15.82
CA LEU A 206 -5.87 -1.94 -14.37
C LEU A 206 -7.15 -1.38 -13.75
N THR A 207 -7.92 -2.24 -13.09
CA THR A 207 -9.19 -1.83 -12.46
C THR A 207 -8.93 -1.17 -11.11
N LEU A 208 -9.37 0.08 -10.97
CA LEU A 208 -9.43 0.80 -9.70
C LEU A 208 -10.60 0.27 -8.88
N ASP A 209 -10.29 -0.13 -7.66
CA ASP A 209 -11.25 -0.49 -6.62
C ASP A 209 -10.67 -0.01 -5.29
N GLY A 210 -11.49 0.65 -4.47
CA GLY A 210 -11.02 1.24 -3.24
C GLY A 210 -12.15 1.76 -2.37
N ARG A 211 -11.80 2.07 -1.11
CA ARG A 211 -12.66 2.84 -0.21
C ARG A 211 -11.96 4.17 0.06
N PHE A 212 -12.65 5.26 -0.25
CA PHE A 212 -12.13 6.61 -0.18
C PHE A 212 -12.94 7.42 0.82
N TRP A 213 -12.25 8.23 1.61
CA TRP A 213 -12.81 9.18 2.55
C TRP A 213 -12.38 10.59 2.15
N ALA A 214 -13.34 11.48 1.96
CA ALA A 214 -13.10 12.90 1.76
C ALA A 214 -14.35 13.70 2.14
N ASN A 215 -14.18 14.86 2.79
CA ASN A 215 -15.28 15.77 3.13
C ASN A 215 -16.46 15.06 3.83
N ASP A 216 -16.16 14.27 4.87
CA ASP A 216 -17.14 13.48 5.64
C ASP A 216 -17.78 12.30 4.91
N GLN A 217 -17.49 12.09 3.63
CA GLN A 217 -18.13 11.07 2.81
C GLN A 217 -17.22 9.88 2.56
N LEU A 218 -17.86 8.71 2.42
CA LEU A 218 -17.22 7.51 1.91
C LEU A 218 -17.68 7.23 0.48
N THR A 219 -16.73 6.92 -0.40
CA THR A 219 -17.02 6.49 -1.77
C THR A 219 -16.22 5.24 -2.11
N THR A 220 -16.74 4.48 -3.07
CA THR A 220 -16.09 3.30 -3.65
C THR A 220 -15.95 3.51 -5.15
N PRO A 221 -15.04 4.39 -5.59
CA PRO A 221 -14.87 4.68 -7.00
C PRO A 221 -14.38 3.43 -7.73
N GLY A 222 -15.01 3.16 -8.87
CA GLY A 222 -14.57 2.16 -9.83
C GLY A 222 -14.02 2.82 -11.10
N GLY A 223 -13.37 2.02 -11.93
CA GLY A 223 -12.95 2.43 -13.27
C GLY A 223 -11.66 1.77 -13.70
N THR A 224 -11.18 2.13 -14.89
CA THR A 224 -9.89 1.65 -15.40
C THR A 224 -8.87 2.77 -15.27
N PHE A 225 -7.74 2.47 -14.62
CA PHE A 225 -6.59 3.36 -14.57
C PHE A 225 -5.90 3.35 -15.93
N GLN A 226 -5.78 4.53 -16.55
CA GLN A 226 -5.24 4.69 -17.89
C GLN A 226 -3.71 4.86 -17.88
N ASN A 227 -2.98 3.84 -17.44
CA ASN A 227 -1.51 3.87 -17.39
C ASN A 227 -0.87 4.16 -18.75
N GLN A 228 -1.45 3.68 -19.85
CA GLN A 228 -0.92 3.89 -21.20
C GLN A 228 -1.01 5.34 -21.69
N SER A 229 -1.93 6.14 -21.12
CA SER A 229 -2.05 7.57 -21.42
C SER A 229 -0.91 8.40 -20.84
N PHE A 230 -0.11 7.82 -19.94
CA PHE A 230 1.08 8.47 -19.42
C PHE A 230 2.24 8.42 -20.43
N ARG A 231 3.01 9.50 -20.45
CA ARG A 231 4.26 9.61 -21.20
C ARG A 231 5.44 9.34 -20.29
N THR A 232 6.39 8.53 -20.76
CA THR A 232 7.68 8.35 -20.08
C THR A 232 8.60 9.53 -20.38
N CYS A 233 9.31 10.02 -19.37
CA CYS A 233 10.34 11.03 -19.56
C CYS A 233 11.64 10.40 -20.09
N ASP A 234 12.33 11.09 -21.00
CA ASP A 234 13.52 10.57 -21.69
C ASP A 234 14.74 10.46 -20.77
N THR A 235 14.94 11.44 -19.88
CA THR A 235 16.09 11.47 -18.95
C THR A 235 15.69 10.91 -17.58
N THR A 236 14.60 11.42 -17.04
CA THR A 236 13.99 10.97 -15.77
C THR A 236 13.11 9.75 -16.01
N THR A 237 13.68 8.68 -16.58
CA THR A 237 12.95 7.46 -17.00
C THR A 237 12.19 6.72 -15.89
N TRP A 238 12.38 7.14 -14.63
CA TRP A 238 11.61 6.70 -13.47
C TRP A 238 10.38 7.58 -13.17
N CYS A 239 10.04 8.50 -14.07
CA CYS A 239 8.89 9.39 -14.01
C CYS A 239 8.02 9.21 -15.26
N LEU A 240 6.72 9.18 -15.04
CA LEU A 240 5.68 9.26 -16.05
C LEU A 240 4.78 10.45 -15.78
N THR A 241 4.31 11.12 -16.83
CA THR A 241 3.41 12.28 -16.71
C THR A 241 2.19 12.14 -17.61
N MET A 242 1.07 12.73 -17.18
CA MET A 242 -0.13 12.84 -18.01
C MET A 242 -0.84 14.14 -17.68
N LEU A 243 -1.08 14.97 -18.70
CA LEU A 243 -2.02 16.07 -18.58
C LEU A 243 -3.39 15.56 -19.00
N GLN A 244 -4.29 15.36 -18.03
CA GLN A 244 -5.68 15.10 -18.36
C GLN A 244 -6.29 16.42 -18.87
N PRO A 245 -6.84 16.46 -20.08
CA PRO A 245 -7.41 17.69 -20.63
C PRO A 245 -8.63 18.16 -19.82
N THR A 246 -8.98 19.43 -20.02
CA THR A 246 -10.21 20.02 -19.47
C THR A 246 -11.43 19.17 -19.80
N SER A 247 -12.27 18.95 -18.80
CA SER A 247 -13.56 18.28 -18.94
C SER A 247 -14.65 18.94 -18.09
N SER A 248 -15.91 18.72 -18.45
CA SER A 248 -17.05 19.22 -17.67
C SER A 248 -17.25 18.52 -16.32
N ARG A 249 -16.40 17.54 -15.97
CA ARG A 249 -16.56 16.69 -14.77
C ARG A 249 -15.42 16.79 -13.77
N ALA A 250 -14.29 17.37 -14.14
CA ALA A 250 -13.14 17.54 -13.26
C ALA A 250 -13.05 18.96 -12.71
N CYS A 251 -12.42 19.16 -11.55
CA CYS A 251 -11.93 20.48 -11.09
C CYS A 251 -12.93 21.63 -11.26
N GLN A 252 -14.15 21.42 -10.79
CA GLN A 252 -15.26 22.36 -10.94
C GLN A 252 -15.08 23.59 -10.04
N LYS A 253 -15.80 24.68 -10.31
CA LYS A 253 -15.77 25.90 -9.50
C LYS A 253 -16.00 25.66 -8.01
N SER A 254 -16.88 24.72 -7.67
CA SER A 254 -17.19 24.30 -6.29
C SER A 254 -16.08 23.46 -5.63
N GLY A 255 -15.13 22.95 -6.41
CA GLY A 255 -13.98 22.17 -5.95
C GLY A 255 -12.77 23.01 -5.57
N GLY A 256 -12.95 24.31 -5.31
CA GLY A 256 -11.88 25.23 -4.91
C GLY A 256 -11.25 26.04 -6.04
N CYS A 257 -11.88 26.08 -7.23
CA CYS A 257 -11.43 26.87 -8.38
C CYS A 257 -12.50 27.88 -8.85
N PRO A 258 -12.91 28.85 -8.01
CA PRO A 258 -14.06 29.71 -8.29
C PRO A 258 -13.90 30.62 -9.51
N ASN A 259 -12.68 30.98 -9.91
CA ASN A 259 -12.40 31.89 -11.02
C ASN A 259 -11.99 31.15 -12.30
N TYR A 260 -11.32 30.01 -12.16
CA TYR A 260 -10.76 29.27 -13.31
C TYR A 260 -11.40 27.91 -13.59
N GLY A 261 -12.02 27.27 -12.60
CA GLY A 261 -12.45 25.87 -12.69
C GLY A 261 -13.60 25.61 -13.67
N GLY A 262 -14.00 24.35 -13.76
CA GLY A 262 -15.15 23.94 -14.56
C GLY A 262 -16.43 24.72 -14.20
N GLY A 263 -17.16 25.21 -15.20
CA GLY A 263 -18.36 26.03 -15.02
C GLY A 263 -18.10 27.52 -14.76
N THR A 264 -16.85 27.99 -14.92
CA THR A 264 -16.48 29.41 -15.02
C THR A 264 -16.30 29.82 -16.48
N ALA A 265 -16.08 31.12 -16.74
CA ALA A 265 -15.79 31.59 -18.10
C ALA A 265 -14.44 31.05 -18.64
N ALA A 266 -13.44 30.88 -17.78
CA ALA A 266 -12.13 30.36 -18.19
C ALA A 266 -12.13 28.83 -18.39
N ASN A 267 -12.95 28.10 -17.62
CA ASN A 267 -13.20 26.67 -17.76
C ASN A 267 -11.91 25.81 -17.85
N VAL A 268 -10.90 26.11 -17.04
CA VAL A 268 -9.67 25.35 -16.91
C VAL A 268 -9.87 24.25 -15.87
N SER A 269 -10.19 23.04 -16.31
CA SER A 269 -10.43 21.89 -15.43
C SER A 269 -9.49 20.71 -15.65
N SER A 270 -8.37 20.95 -16.36
CA SER A 270 -7.33 19.95 -16.58
C SER A 270 -6.69 19.50 -15.26
N ILE A 271 -6.19 18.26 -15.25
CA ILE A 271 -5.51 17.65 -14.10
C ILE A 271 -4.08 17.30 -14.48
N GLN A 272 -3.16 17.69 -13.61
CA GLN A 272 -1.74 17.44 -13.72
C GLN A 272 -1.42 16.11 -13.00
N TYR A 273 -1.06 15.05 -13.72
CA TYR A 273 -0.70 13.76 -13.14
C TYR A 273 0.80 13.47 -13.26
N TYR A 274 1.35 12.93 -12.18
CA TYR A 274 2.74 12.49 -12.06
C TYR A 274 2.76 11.11 -11.41
N LEU A 275 3.41 10.15 -12.04
CA LEU A 275 3.60 8.81 -11.50
C LEU A 275 5.10 8.52 -11.48
N GLN A 276 5.64 8.20 -10.31
CA GLN A 276 7.08 8.11 -10.12
C GLN A 276 7.46 6.82 -9.40
N LYS A 277 8.54 6.19 -9.87
CA LYS A 277 9.31 5.22 -9.10
C LYS A 277 10.05 5.94 -7.97
N LEU A 278 9.78 5.56 -6.74
CA LEU A 278 10.38 6.19 -5.56
C LEU A 278 11.64 5.48 -5.06
N SER A 279 11.76 4.19 -5.31
CA SER A 279 12.88 3.37 -4.84
C SER A 279 13.41 2.47 -5.96
N SER A 280 14.73 2.34 -6.07
CA SER A 280 15.35 1.36 -6.97
C SER A 280 15.45 -0.03 -6.36
N THR A 281 15.25 -0.16 -5.04
CA THR A 281 15.53 -1.39 -4.28
C THR A 281 14.28 -2.10 -3.79
N ASP A 282 13.10 -1.52 -3.99
CA ASP A 282 11.82 -2.08 -3.58
C ASP A 282 10.69 -1.63 -4.52
N ARG A 283 9.47 -2.05 -4.19
CA ARG A 283 8.26 -1.87 -4.99
C ARG A 283 7.58 -0.50 -4.88
N ARG A 284 8.19 0.48 -4.19
CA ARG A 284 7.55 1.79 -3.95
C ARG A 284 7.50 2.66 -5.20
N ASP A 285 6.28 3.06 -5.53
CA ASP A 285 5.94 4.10 -6.50
C ASP A 285 5.00 5.13 -5.83
N THR A 286 4.80 6.30 -6.44
CA THR A 286 3.81 7.27 -5.99
C THR A 286 3.07 7.91 -7.15
N LEU A 287 1.77 8.12 -6.97
CA LEU A 287 0.93 8.90 -7.86
C LEU A 287 0.59 10.22 -7.19
N TRP A 288 0.91 11.33 -7.85
CA TRP A 288 0.59 12.67 -7.41
C TRP A 288 -0.24 13.38 -8.47
N HIS A 289 -1.32 14.05 -8.06
CA HIS A 289 -2.06 14.90 -8.97
C HIS A 289 -2.78 16.07 -8.31
N TRP A 290 -3.12 17.05 -9.14
CA TRP A 290 -3.83 18.25 -8.74
C TRP A 290 -4.45 18.95 -9.97
N CYS A 291 -5.46 19.77 -9.72
CA CYS A 291 -6.17 20.53 -10.74
C CYS A 291 -5.36 21.77 -11.19
N THR A 292 -5.15 21.98 -12.49
CA THR A 292 -4.39 23.12 -13.02
C THR A 292 -4.89 24.46 -12.48
N CYS A 293 -6.22 24.62 -12.38
CA CYS A 293 -6.85 25.83 -11.85
C CYS A 293 -6.41 26.19 -10.43
N LEU A 294 -6.12 25.21 -9.55
CA LEU A 294 -5.75 25.49 -8.17
C LEU A 294 -4.41 26.24 -8.07
N ALA A 295 -3.49 25.98 -8.98
CA ALA A 295 -2.25 26.75 -9.08
C ALA A 295 -2.52 28.16 -9.63
N MET A 296 -3.44 28.29 -10.59
CA MET A 296 -3.83 29.58 -11.16
C MET A 296 -4.53 30.50 -10.15
N GLU A 297 -5.42 29.95 -9.32
CA GLU A 297 -6.07 30.68 -8.20
C GLU A 297 -5.06 31.28 -7.23
N ARG A 298 -3.86 30.69 -7.14
CA ARG A 298 -2.80 31.11 -6.22
C ARG A 298 -1.66 31.86 -6.92
N GLY A 299 -1.72 32.05 -8.24
CA GLY A 299 -0.63 32.63 -9.01
C GLY A 299 0.66 31.80 -8.98
N GLU A 300 0.56 30.49 -8.78
CA GLU A 300 1.69 29.57 -8.64
C GLU A 300 1.90 28.75 -9.94
N ARG A 301 3.15 28.35 -10.23
CA ARG A 301 3.43 27.35 -11.27
C ARG A 301 2.97 25.97 -10.81
N CYS A 302 3.41 25.56 -9.64
CA CYS A 302 3.14 24.26 -9.06
C CYS A 302 2.23 24.42 -7.86
N TYR A 303 1.10 23.71 -7.84
CA TYR A 303 0.16 23.83 -6.74
C TYR A 303 0.78 23.33 -5.43
N THR A 304 0.88 24.21 -4.44
CA THR A 304 1.45 23.89 -3.11
C THR A 304 0.40 23.53 -2.05
N GLY A 305 -0.89 23.55 -2.40
CA GLY A 305 -1.98 23.33 -1.46
C GLY A 305 -2.29 21.86 -1.20
N ASN A 306 -3.56 21.53 -1.00
CA ASN A 306 -3.99 20.16 -0.72
C ASN A 306 -4.18 19.35 -2.01
N SER A 307 -3.06 18.87 -2.53
CA SER A 307 -3.02 17.96 -3.68
C SER A 307 -3.17 16.50 -3.28
N HIS A 308 -3.56 15.65 -4.22
CA HIS A 308 -3.71 14.22 -4.03
C HIS A 308 -2.36 13.50 -4.08
N VAL A 309 -1.89 12.96 -2.95
CA VAL A 309 -0.70 12.08 -2.91
C VAL A 309 -1.10 10.65 -2.59
N LYS A 310 -0.65 9.72 -3.43
CA LYS A 310 -0.97 8.31 -3.33
C LYS A 310 0.31 7.48 -3.30
N PRO A 311 0.84 7.14 -2.13
CA PRO A 311 1.84 6.08 -1.97
C PRO A 311 1.32 4.74 -2.52
N MET A 312 2.16 3.99 -3.22
CA MET A 312 1.78 2.72 -3.85
C MET A 312 2.91 1.70 -3.80
N LEU A 313 2.53 0.41 -3.80
CA LEU A 313 3.44 -0.71 -3.97
C LEU A 313 3.04 -1.51 -5.22
N GLN A 314 4.00 -1.79 -6.09
CA GLN A 314 3.76 -2.63 -7.27
C GLN A 314 3.29 -4.03 -6.86
N ILE A 315 2.29 -4.53 -7.58
CA ILE A 315 1.91 -5.93 -7.58
C ILE A 315 2.75 -6.61 -8.65
N ILE A 316 3.53 -7.60 -8.22
CA ILE A 316 4.45 -8.36 -9.06
C ILE A 316 4.11 -9.84 -8.88
N ASP A 317 3.86 -10.57 -9.95
CA ASP A 317 3.57 -12.01 -9.90
C ASP A 317 4.85 -12.87 -9.77
N ASP A 318 4.71 -14.19 -9.71
CA ASP A 318 5.82 -15.13 -9.60
C ASP A 318 6.78 -15.10 -10.79
N ASN A 319 6.27 -14.77 -11.97
CA ASN A 319 7.07 -14.59 -13.19
C ASN A 319 7.77 -13.21 -13.20
N GLY A 320 7.50 -12.41 -12.17
CA GLY A 320 7.97 -11.06 -12.00
C GLY A 320 7.21 -10.04 -12.86
N ALA A 321 6.16 -10.40 -13.59
CA ALA A 321 5.44 -9.42 -14.39
C ALA A 321 4.72 -8.39 -13.51
N PHE A 322 4.56 -7.18 -14.04
CA PHE A 322 3.81 -6.11 -13.38
C PHE A 322 2.32 -6.34 -13.55
N ARG A 323 1.57 -6.27 -12.45
CA ARG A 323 0.13 -6.58 -12.37
C ARG A 323 -0.71 -5.43 -11.80
N GLY A 324 -0.10 -4.27 -11.59
CA GLY A 324 -0.74 -3.09 -11.01
C GLY A 324 -0.14 -2.65 -9.67
N TRP A 325 -0.97 -2.05 -8.83
CA TRP A 325 -0.59 -1.56 -7.50
C TRP A 325 -1.66 -1.84 -6.44
N VAL A 326 -1.19 -1.98 -5.20
CA VAL A 326 -1.99 -1.56 -4.03
C VAL A 326 -1.49 -0.20 -3.59
N GLY A 327 -2.39 0.62 -3.04
CA GLY A 327 -2.04 1.97 -2.65
C GLY A 327 -2.95 2.53 -1.58
N VAL A 328 -2.53 3.68 -1.06
CA VAL A 328 -3.35 4.49 -0.17
C VAL A 328 -3.35 5.93 -0.65
N GLU A 329 -4.43 6.65 -0.39
CA GLU A 329 -4.37 8.11 -0.41
C GLU A 329 -4.11 8.60 1.02
N ALA A 330 -3.15 9.52 1.18
CA ALA A 330 -2.78 10.10 2.47
C ALA A 330 -2.52 11.59 2.30
N SER A 331 -3.55 12.31 1.84
CA SER A 331 -3.49 13.72 1.49
C SER A 331 -4.04 14.56 2.66
N PHE A 332 -3.14 15.06 3.51
CA PHE A 332 -3.54 15.88 4.64
C PHE A 332 -3.57 17.37 4.29
N TRP A 333 -4.62 18.05 4.75
CA TRP A 333 -4.74 19.50 4.62
C TRP A 333 -3.61 20.19 5.40
N PRO A 334 -2.81 21.04 4.74
CA PRO A 334 -1.57 21.57 5.32
C PRO A 334 -1.81 22.83 6.17
N ASN A 335 -2.98 23.47 6.05
CA ASN A 335 -3.25 24.74 6.71
C ASN A 335 -4.05 24.54 8.02
N GLY A 336 -4.01 25.55 8.89
CA GLY A 336 -4.89 25.62 10.06
C GLY A 336 -6.35 25.90 9.69
N GLY A 337 -7.20 25.99 10.70
CA GLY A 337 -8.63 26.26 10.56
C GLY A 337 -9.42 25.67 11.72
N THR A 338 -10.74 25.87 11.72
CA THR A 338 -11.64 25.34 12.76
C THR A 338 -11.81 23.81 12.68
N ASP A 339 -11.79 23.23 11.48
CA ASP A 339 -11.76 21.77 11.27
C ASP A 339 -10.90 21.42 10.04
N PRO A 340 -9.56 21.47 10.15
CA PRO A 340 -8.68 21.23 9.02
C PRO A 340 -8.78 19.79 8.51
N ARG A 341 -9.18 18.85 9.38
CA ARG A 341 -9.23 17.42 9.10
C ARG A 341 -10.39 17.05 8.16
N LYS A 342 -11.45 17.88 8.09
CA LYS A 342 -12.53 17.74 7.10
C LYS A 342 -12.01 17.72 5.65
N SER A 343 -10.95 18.48 5.40
CA SER A 343 -10.33 18.62 4.08
C SER A 343 -9.26 17.56 3.80
N ASP A 344 -9.00 16.64 4.72
CA ASP A 344 -8.11 15.51 4.43
C ASP A 344 -8.76 14.57 3.40
N MET A 345 -7.93 13.83 2.67
CA MET A 345 -8.38 12.78 1.76
C MET A 345 -7.58 11.53 2.06
N LEU A 346 -8.29 10.46 2.43
CA LEU A 346 -7.71 9.18 2.80
C LEU A 346 -8.33 8.06 1.98
N ALA A 347 -7.56 7.08 1.57
CA ALA A 347 -8.10 5.92 0.87
C ALA A 347 -7.24 4.68 1.07
N ALA A 348 -7.84 3.50 0.99
CA ALA A 348 -7.16 2.25 0.70
C ALA A 348 -7.71 1.73 -0.63
N PHE A 349 -6.83 1.35 -1.56
CA PHE A 349 -7.24 0.97 -2.91
C PHE A 349 -6.28 -0.01 -3.57
N ARG A 350 -6.75 -0.60 -4.66
CA ARG A 350 -5.97 -1.33 -5.66
C ARG A 350 -6.22 -0.76 -7.05
N MET A 351 -5.24 -0.90 -7.92
CA MET A 351 -5.35 -0.73 -9.36
C MET A 351 -4.69 -1.95 -9.99
N ALA A 352 -5.45 -2.98 -10.33
CA ALA A 352 -4.89 -4.28 -10.66
C ALA A 352 -5.59 -4.94 -11.86
N ASP A 353 -4.85 -5.77 -12.60
CA ASP A 353 -5.33 -6.53 -13.77
C ASP A 353 -5.98 -7.87 -13.39
N TRP A 354 -6.61 -7.92 -12.22
CA TRP A 354 -7.24 -9.13 -11.71
C TRP A 354 -8.75 -9.08 -11.94
N VAL A 355 -9.23 -10.02 -12.75
CA VAL A 355 -10.67 -10.26 -12.96
C VAL A 355 -11.18 -11.22 -11.90
#